data_AF-A0A814IWX4-F1
#
_entry.id   AF-A0A814IWX4-F1
#
_cell.length_a   1.000
_cell.length_b   1.000
_cell.length_c   1.000
_cell.angle_alpha   90.00
_cell.angle_beta   90.00
_cell.angle_gamma   90.00
#
_symmetry.space_group_name_H-M   'P 1'
#
loop_
_entity.id
_entity.type
_entity.pdbx_description
1 polymer ?
#
loop_
_entity_poly.entity_id
_entity_poly.type
_entity_poly.pdbx_seq_one_letter_code
_entity_poly.pdbx_strand_id
1 'polypeptide(L)'
;MLSIKFQVYHGGDIYEMILTTNSPDPTVEDLQRQIEKQFIIPIKNQRIIFKGQDLHENQQEKLRRYGITNACAIRVIGRKEL
;
A
#
# COMPACT_ATOMS: atom_id res chain seq x y z
N MET A 1 -9.72 11.02 12.21
CA MET A 1 -8.67 10.37 11.40
C MET A 1 -8.86 8.88 11.48
N LEU A 2 -8.85 8.18 10.35
CA LEU A 2 -8.94 6.73 10.29
C LEU A 2 -7.54 6.15 10.03
N SER A 3 -7.28 5.00 10.63
CA SER A 3 -5.99 4.32 10.54
C SER A 3 -6.19 2.89 10.09
N ILE A 4 -5.49 2.51 9.02
CA ILE A 4 -5.45 1.14 8.53
C ILE A 4 -4.02 0.63 8.74
N LYS A 5 -3.89 -0.43 9.55
CA LYS A 5 -2.62 -1.12 9.77
C LYS A 5 -2.39 -2.17 8.71
N PHE A 6 -1.16 -2.28 8.23
CA PHE A 6 -0.73 -3.24 7.23
C PHE A 6 0.51 -4.00 7.70
N GLN A 7 0.56 -5.29 7.38
CA GLN A 7 1.83 -6.00 7.25
C GLN A 7 2.33 -5.85 5.82
N VAL A 8 3.52 -5.29 5.65
CA VAL A 8 4.11 -5.01 4.34
C VAL A 8 5.28 -5.94 4.12
N TYR A 9 5.13 -6.85 3.18
CA TYR A 9 6.21 -7.71 2.70
C TYR A 9 6.98 -6.96 1.63
N HIS A 10 8.27 -6.72 1.86
CA HIS A 10 9.13 -6.05 0.88
C HIS A 10 10.51 -6.68 0.88
N GLY A 11 10.94 -7.20 -0.28
CA GLY A 11 12.12 -8.07 -0.35
C GLY A 11 11.90 -9.33 0.48
N GLY A 12 12.80 -9.59 1.43
CA GLY A 12 12.72 -10.69 2.40
C GLY A 12 12.14 -10.29 3.77
N ASP A 13 11.86 -9.00 3.98
CA ASP A 13 11.47 -8.48 5.29
C ASP A 13 9.96 -8.23 5.39
N ILE A 14 9.48 -8.16 6.62
CA ILE A 14 8.10 -7.80 6.98
C ILE A 14 8.15 -6.54 7.85
N TYR A 15 7.37 -5.54 7.46
CA TYR A 15 7.27 -4.26 8.16
C TYR A 15 5.83 -4.01 8.58
N GLU A 16 5.63 -3.26 9.66
CA GLU A 16 4.32 -2.69 9.97
C GLU A 16 4.22 -1.28 9.39
N MET A 17 3.13 -1.03 8.66
CA MET A 17 2.77 0.28 8.13
C MET A 17 1.42 0.71 8.70
N ILE A 18 1.23 2.01 8.87
CA ILE A 18 -0.07 2.62 9.11
C ILE A 18 -0.37 3.60 7.99
N LEU A 19 -1.50 3.42 7.30
CA LEU A 19 -2.10 4.43 6.44
C LEU A 19 -3.06 5.27 7.29
N THR A 20 -2.75 6.56 7.43
CA THR A 20 -3.60 7.53 8.13
C THR A 20 -4.31 8.40 7.11
N THR A 21 -5.65 8.40 7.12
CA THR A 21 -6.47 9.14 6.15
C THR A 21 -7.68 9.81 6.81
N ASN A 22 -8.19 10.87 6.17
CA ASN A 22 -9.48 11.48 6.51
C ASN A 22 -10.65 10.86 5.72
N SER A 23 -10.35 10.03 4.73
CA SER A 23 -11.35 9.32 3.93
C SER A 23 -11.77 8.01 4.61
N PRO A 24 -13.07 7.71 4.73
CA PRO A 24 -13.54 6.38 5.15
C PRO A 24 -13.31 5.29 4.10
N ASP A 25 -12.93 5.66 2.88
CA ASP A 25 -12.74 4.75 1.76
C ASP A 25 -11.52 5.19 0.94
N PRO A 26 -10.30 4.93 1.46
CA PRO A 26 -9.06 5.29 0.77
C PRO A 26 -8.91 4.56 -0.56
N THR A 27 -8.16 5.19 -1.46
CA THR A 27 -7.85 4.66 -2.79
C THR A 27 -6.53 3.90 -2.79
N VAL A 28 -6.22 3.24 -3.91
CA VAL A 28 -4.89 2.70 -4.16
C VAL A 28 -3.83 3.82 -4.17
N GLU A 29 -4.15 5.00 -4.70
CA GLU A 29 -3.23 6.15 -4.68
C GLU A 29 -2.86 6.57 -3.25
N ASP A 30 -3.80 6.58 -2.31
CA ASP A 30 -3.52 6.88 -0.90
C ASP A 30 -2.49 5.91 -0.31
N LEU A 31 -2.66 4.61 -0.59
CA LEU A 31 -1.73 3.57 -0.18
C LEU A 31 -0.36 3.73 -0.85
N GLN A 32 -0.34 4.05 -2.15
CA GLN A 32 0.87 4.30 -2.93
C GLN A 32 1.70 5.46 -2.35
N ARG A 33 1.07 6.58 -2.01
CA ARG A 33 1.72 7.74 -1.38
C ARG A 33 2.27 7.39 0.00
N GLN A 34 1.56 6.57 0.77
CA GLN A 34 2.03 6.14 2.09
C GLN A 34 3.25 5.21 2.00
N ILE A 35 3.28 4.29 1.01
CA ILE A 35 4.42 3.44 0.74
C ILE A 35 5.63 4.27 0.31
N GLU A 36 5.47 5.18 -0.63
CA GLU A 36 6.55 6.07 -1.06
C GLU A 36 7.13 6.85 0.13
N LYS A 37 6.27 7.41 0.98
CA LYS A 37 6.69 8.15 2.17
C LYS A 37 7.46 7.31 3.20
N GLN A 38 7.04 6.07 3.46
CA GLN A 38 7.62 5.25 4.53
C GLN A 38 8.79 4.37 4.06
N PHE A 39 8.74 3.89 2.82
CA PHE A 39 9.70 2.94 2.27
C PHE A 39 10.67 3.59 1.30
N ILE A 40 10.42 4.85 0.91
CA ILE A 40 11.20 5.61 -0.08
C ILE A 40 11.27 4.86 -1.41
N ILE A 41 10.13 4.29 -1.83
CA ILE A 41 9.99 3.61 -3.12
C ILE A 41 9.11 4.51 -3.99
N PRO A 42 9.65 5.10 -5.08
CA PRO A 42 8.85 5.99 -5.91
C PRO A 42 7.61 5.32 -6.45
N ILE A 43 6.50 6.06 -6.56
CA ILE A 43 5.22 5.51 -7.06
C ILE A 43 5.39 4.81 -8.41
N LYS A 44 6.14 5.41 -9.34
CA LYS A 44 6.44 4.84 -10.67
C LYS A 44 7.19 3.50 -10.64
N ASN A 45 7.90 3.21 -9.55
CA ASN A 45 8.75 2.02 -9.38
C ASN A 45 8.14 1.01 -8.41
N GLN A 46 7.01 1.33 -7.76
CA GLN A 46 6.38 0.45 -6.78
C GLN A 46 5.26 -0.39 -7.40
N ARG A 47 5.19 -1.68 -7.10
CA ARG A 47 4.06 -2.54 -7.43
C ARG A 47 3.49 -3.11 -6.15
N ILE A 48 2.18 -2.93 -5.95
CA ILE A 48 1.46 -3.42 -4.79
C ILE A 48 0.70 -4.66 -5.22
N ILE A 49 1.07 -5.81 -4.66
CA ILE A 49 0.43 -7.08 -4.93
C ILE A 49 -0.45 -7.47 -3.74
N PHE A 50 -1.73 -7.71 -3.99
CA PHE A 50 -2.68 -8.19 -2.99
C PHE A 50 -3.52 -9.33 -3.57
N LYS A 51 -3.51 -10.50 -2.89
CA LYS A 51 -4.22 -11.72 -3.34
C LYS A 51 -3.96 -12.07 -4.83
N GLY A 52 -2.71 -11.88 -5.28
CA GLY A 52 -2.31 -12.15 -6.67
C GLY A 52 -2.65 -11.05 -7.68
N GLN A 53 -3.33 -9.98 -7.27
CA GLN A 53 -3.65 -8.84 -8.13
C GLN A 53 -2.61 -7.74 -7.98
N ASP A 54 -2.18 -7.18 -9.11
CA ASP A 54 -1.38 -5.96 -9.14
C ASP A 54 -2.28 -4.74 -9.13
N LEU A 55 -2.06 -3.83 -8.18
CA LEU A 55 -2.90 -2.65 -7.99
C LEU A 55 -2.32 -1.40 -8.67
N HIS A 56 -1.09 -1.45 -9.22
CA HIS A 56 -0.34 -0.26 -9.62
C HIS A 56 -1.12 0.72 -10.52
N GLU A 57 -1.83 0.20 -11.53
CA GLU A 57 -2.56 0.99 -12.52
C GLU A 57 -3.94 1.48 -12.03
N ASN A 58 -4.45 0.95 -10.92
CA ASN A 58 -5.81 1.19 -10.44
C ASN A 58 -5.88 2.30 -9.38
N GLN A 59 -5.17 3.41 -9.60
CA GLN A 59 -4.96 4.46 -8.59
C GLN A 59 -6.25 5.00 -7.96
N GLN A 60 -7.32 5.13 -8.76
CA GLN A 60 -8.60 5.68 -8.31
C GLN A 60 -9.52 4.62 -7.66
N GLU A 61 -9.22 3.33 -7.79
CA GLU A 61 -10.04 2.26 -7.23
C GLU A 61 -9.89 2.20 -5.71
N LYS A 62 -10.96 1.80 -5.04
CA LYS A 62 -11.05 1.79 -3.58
C LYS A 62 -10.38 0.57 -2.99
N LEU A 63 -9.64 0.73 -1.87
CA LEU A 63 -9.00 -0.39 -1.19
C LEU A 63 -10.02 -1.49 -0.82
N ARG A 64 -11.23 -1.10 -0.38
CA ARG A 64 -12.29 -2.04 -0.02
C ARG A 64 -12.74 -2.93 -1.19
N ARG A 65 -12.60 -2.49 -2.44
CA ARG A 65 -12.99 -3.27 -3.63
C ARG A 65 -12.11 -4.49 -3.84
N TYR A 66 -10.85 -4.40 -3.41
CA TYR A 66 -9.93 -5.52 -3.34
C TYR A 66 -10.10 -6.36 -2.07
N GLY A 67 -10.96 -5.94 -1.14
CA GLY A 67 -11.09 -6.54 0.19
C GLY A 67 -9.90 -6.23 1.10
N ILE A 68 -9.25 -5.08 0.89
CA ILE A 68 -8.18 -4.59 1.75
C ILE A 68 -8.80 -3.89 2.96
N THR A 69 -8.49 -4.41 4.14
CA THR A 69 -8.98 -3.91 5.44
C THR A 69 -7.84 -3.80 6.43
N ASN A 70 -8.15 -3.32 7.64
CA ASN A 70 -7.19 -3.28 8.73
C ASN A 70 -6.57 -4.66 9.01
N ALA A 71 -5.28 -4.68 9.33
CA ALA A 71 -4.45 -5.85 9.59
C ALA A 71 -4.24 -6.80 8.39
N CYS A 72 -4.56 -6.36 7.16
CA CYS A 72 -4.20 -7.12 5.97
C CYS A 72 -2.69 -7.10 5.68
N ALA A 73 -2.23 -8.13 4.99
CA ALA A 73 -0.89 -8.22 4.43
C ALA A 73 -0.88 -7.79 2.97
N ILE A 74 0.05 -6.93 2.57
CA ILE A 74 0.33 -6.55 1.18
C ILE A 74 1.78 -6.87 0.84
N ARG A 75 2.07 -7.16 -0.43
CA ARG A 75 3.44 -7.27 -0.93
C ARG A 75 3.77 -6.05 -1.77
N VAL A 76 4.90 -5.43 -1.48
CA VAL A 76 5.42 -4.27 -2.20
C VAL A 76 6.70 -4.66 -2.91
N ILE A 77 6.72 -4.53 -4.22
CA ILE A 77 7.89 -4.75 -5.07
C ILE A 77 8.37 -3.38 -5.54
N GLY A 78 9.67 -3.14 -5.49
CA GLY A 78 10.28 -1.88 -5.93
C GLY A 78 11.69 -1.75 -5.37
N ARG A 79 12.38 -0.69 -5.74
CA ARG A 79 13.71 -0.37 -5.18
C ARG A 79 13.58 0.88 -4.32
N LYS A 80 14.10 0.81 -3.09
CA LYS A 80 14.23 2.00 -2.24
C LYS A 80 15.27 2.94 -2.87
N GLU A 81 14.94 4.22 -2.99
CA GLU A 81 15.84 5.27 -3.46
C GLU A 81 16.34 6.04 -2.24
N LEU A 82 17.52 5.66 -1.74
CA LEU A 82 18.18 6.31 -0.60
C LEU A 82 18.87 7.60 -1.02
#